data_AF-A0A1E8Q1J9-F1
#
_entry.id   AF-A0A1E8Q1J9-F1
#
_cell.length_a   1.000
_cell.length_b   1.000
_cell.length_c   1.000
_cell.angle_alpha   90.00
_cell.angle_beta   90.00
_cell.angle_gamma   90.00
#
_symmetry.space_group_name_H-M   'P 1'
#
loop_
_entity.id
_entity.type
_entity.pdbx_description
1 polymer ?
#
loop_
_entity_poly.entity_id
_entity_poly.type
_entity_poly.pdbx_seq_one_letter_code
_entity_poly.pdbx_strand_id
1 'polypeptide(L)' 'MTNDPDQIRWEIEALLAELPAADAPDVDAEHVAARLEEAHDLLLNALESVEHGQVTHASAPWN' A
#
# COMPACT_ATOMS: atom_id res chain seq x y z
N MET A 1 -11.22 -3.10 -6.88
CA MET A 1 -10.07 -3.59 -6.11
C MET A 1 -10.59 -4.02 -4.76
N THR A 2 -10.18 -5.19 -4.28
CA THR A 2 -10.59 -5.66 -2.94
C THR A 2 -9.63 -5.04 -1.94
N ASN A 3 -10.14 -4.34 -0.93
CA ASN A 3 -9.31 -3.76 0.14
C ASN A 3 -9.03 -4.84 1.19
N ASP A 4 -8.65 -6.03 0.74
CA ASP A 4 -8.35 -7.14 1.63
C ASP A 4 -7.01 -6.84 2.32
N PRO A 5 -6.97 -6.74 3.67
CA PRO A 5 -5.74 -6.45 4.40
C PRO A 5 -4.61 -7.45 4.13
N ASP A 6 -4.96 -8.71 3.89
CA ASP A 6 -3.97 -9.76 3.61
C ASP A 6 -3.44 -9.66 2.18
N GLN A 7 -4.28 -9.23 1.22
CA GLN A 7 -3.80 -8.93 -0.13
C GLN A 7 -2.84 -7.73 -0.14
N ILE A 8 -3.21 -6.63 0.53
CA ILE A 8 -2.37 -5.44 0.63
C ILE A 8 -1.03 -5.79 1.29
N ARG A 9 -1.05 -6.61 2.35
CA ARG A 9 0.18 -7.08 3.00
C ARG A 9 1.07 -7.87 2.03
N TRP A 10 0.48 -8.76 1.25
CA TRP A 10 1.21 -9.55 0.24
C TRP A 10 1.82 -8.68 -0.87
N GLU A 11 1.09 -7.69 -1.38
CA GLU A 11 1.59 -6.77 -2.41
C GLU A 11 2.77 -5.91 -1.90
N ILE A 12 2.70 -5.45 -0.64
CA ILE A 12 3.79 -4.72 0.01
C ILE A 12 5.00 -5.63 0.23
N GLU A 13 4.80 -6.87 0.70
CA GLU A 13 5.90 -7.83 0.87
C GLU A 13 6.61 -8.11 -0.45
N ALA A 14 5.87 -8.22 -1.56
CA ALA A 14 6.45 -8.39 -2.89
C ALA A 14 7.30 -7.17 -3.31
N LEU A 15 6.79 -5.95 -3.13
CA LEU A 15 7.52 -4.71 -3.44
C LEU A 15 8.79 -4.56 -2.60
N LEU A 16 8.72 -4.90 -1.31
CA LEU A 16 9.86 -4.81 -0.40
C LEU A 16 10.90 -5.90 -0.64
N ALA A 17 10.52 -7.05 -1.19
CA ALA A 17 11.45 -8.12 -1.55
C ALA A 17 12.37 -7.75 -2.74
N GLU A 18 11.98 -6.76 -3.55
CA GLU A 18 12.80 -6.22 -4.63
C GLU A 18 13.87 -5.23 -4.14
N LEU A 19 13.76 -4.78 -2.88
CA LEU A 19 14.75 -3.87 -2.32
C LEU A 19 16.11 -4.57 -2.15
N PRO A 20 17.21 -3.90 -2.52
CA PRO A 20 18.54 -4.39 -2.21
C PRO A 20 18.73 -4.50 -0.69
N ALA A 21 19.62 -5.41 -0.27
CA ALA A 21 19.99 -5.51 1.14
C ALA A 21 20.49 -4.15 1.66
N ALA A 22 20.07 -3.79 2.87
CA ALA A 22 20.35 -2.46 3.45
C ALA A 22 21.86 -2.16 3.61
N ASP A 23 22.70 -3.18 3.59
CA ASP A 23 24.15 -3.12 3.70
C ASP A 23 24.89 -3.41 2.37
N ALA A 24 24.17 -3.53 1.26
CA ALA A 24 24.79 -3.78 -0.03
C ALA A 24 25.66 -2.58 -0.45
N PRO A 25 26.89 -2.82 -0.95
CA PRO A 25 27.69 -1.77 -1.57
C PRO A 25 27.00 -1.29 -2.86
N ASP A 26 27.06 0.01 -3.12
CA ASP A 26 26.41 0.66 -4.27
C ASP A 26 24.87 0.49 -4.32
N VAL A 27 24.20 0.59 -3.17
CA VAL A 27 22.74 0.74 -3.12
C VAL A 27 22.32 1.97 -3.94
N ASP A 28 21.47 1.71 -4.92
CA ASP A 28 20.75 2.74 -5.67
C ASP A 28 19.64 3.32 -4.77
N ALA A 29 19.97 4.44 -4.12
CA ALA A 29 19.08 5.09 -3.15
C ALA A 29 17.79 5.60 -3.83
N GLU A 30 17.87 6.05 -5.07
CA GLU A 30 16.73 6.46 -5.87
C GLU A 30 15.79 5.28 -6.16
N HIS A 31 16.33 4.11 -6.48
CA HIS A 31 15.54 2.89 -6.66
C HIS A 31 14.83 2.48 -5.36
N VAL A 32 15.53 2.51 -4.23
CA VAL A 32 14.96 2.21 -2.91
C VAL A 32 13.85 3.20 -2.55
N ALA A 33 14.07 4.50 -2.78
CA ALA A 33 13.09 5.53 -2.51
C ALA A 33 11.81 5.33 -3.34
N ALA A 34 11.94 5.02 -4.64
CA ALA A 34 10.80 4.78 -5.51
C ALA A 34 9.95 3.57 -5.07
N ARG A 35 10.59 2.47 -4.66
CA ARG A 35 9.87 1.28 -4.17
C ARG A 35 9.15 1.53 -2.84
N LEU A 36 9.75 2.33 -1.95
CA LEU A 36 9.12 2.72 -0.69
C LEU A 36 7.93 3.67 -0.89
N GLU A 37 8.02 4.60 -1.84
CA GLU A 37 6.93 5.50 -2.22
C GLU A 37 5.75 4.69 -2.81
N GLU A 38 6.03 3.73 -3.70
CA GLU A 38 5.02 2.84 -4.27
C GLU A 38 4.28 2.00 -3.21
N ALA A 39 5.03 1.47 -2.22
CA ALA A 39 4.42 0.77 -1.09
C ALA A 39 3.57 1.72 -0.21
N HIS A 40 4.02 2.98 -0.04
CA HIS A 40 3.28 3.99 0.72
C HIS A 40 1.97 4.39 0.03
N ASP A 41 2.00 4.60 -1.28
CA ASP A 41 0.81 4.92 -2.08
C ASP A 41 -0.23 3.80 -2.02
N LEU A 42 0.22 2.55 -2.00
CA LEU A 42 -0.66 1.39 -1.88
C LEU A 42 -1.36 1.36 -0.51
N LEU A 43 -0.63 1.69 0.56
CA LEU A 43 -1.19 1.85 1.91
C LEU A 43 -2.17 3.03 2.02
N LEU A 44 -1.84 4.17 1.41
CA LEU A 44 -2.72 5.34 1.35
C LEU A 44 -4.01 5.02 0.60
N ASN A 45 -3.92 4.42 -0.58
CA ASN A 45 -5.08 4.02 -1.38
C ASN A 45 -5.97 3.02 -0.62
N ALA A 46 -5.38 2.07 0.11
CA ALA A 46 -6.12 1.15 0.96
C ALA A 46 -6.86 1.87 2.09
N LEU A 47 -6.19 2.83 2.75
CA LEU A 47 -6.75 3.63 3.84
C LEU A 47 -7.92 4.49 3.36
N GLU A 48 -7.72 5.23 2.26
CA GLU A 48 -8.76 6.06 1.65
C GLU A 48 -9.94 5.21 1.19
N SER A 49 -9.69 4.02 0.64
CA SER A 49 -10.77 3.14 0.19
C SER A 49 -11.59 2.55 1.35
N VAL A 50 -10.98 2.35 2.54
CA VAL A 50 -11.71 2.01 3.76
C VAL A 50 -12.56 3.20 4.23
N GLU A 51 -12.00 4.41 4.25
CA GLU A 51 -12.72 5.64 4.62
C GLU A 51 -13.93 5.87 3.69
N HIS A 52 -13.74 5.80 2.38
CA HIS A 52 -14.82 5.94 1.39
C HIS A 52 -15.84 4.79 1.45
N GLY A 53 -15.41 3.56 1.74
CA GLY A 53 -16.29 2.42 1.98
C GLY A 53 -17.20 2.59 3.20
N GLN A 54 -16.71 3.26 4.26
CA GLN A 54 -17.51 3.59 5.44
C GLN A 54 -18.50 4.74 5.18
N VAL A 55 -18.11 5.76 4.40
CA VAL A 55 -18.97 6.91 4.06
C VAL A 55 -20.16 6.51 3.17
N THR A 56 -19.96 5.55 2.27
CA THR A 56 -21.04 5.03 1.40
C THR A 56 -22.05 4.17 2.15
N HIS A 57 -21.65 3.45 3.20
CA HIS A 57 -22.57 2.67 4.06
C HIS A 57 -23.33 3.55 5.06
N ALA A 58 -22.76 4.69 5.48
CA ALA A 58 -23.42 5.66 6.36
C ALA A 58 -24.51 6.50 5.65
N SER A 59 -24.55 6.51 4.31
CA SER A 59 -25.51 7.27 3.51
C SER A 59 -26.70 6.45 2.99
N ALA A 60 -26.97 5.26 3.53
CA ALA A 60 -28.22 4.55 3.26
C ALA A 60 -29.33 5.08 4.19
N PRO A 61 -30.30 5.90 3.71
CA PRO A 61 -31.49 6.19 4.47
C PRO A 61 -32.29 4.88 4.55
N TRP A 62 -32.38 4.32 5.74
CA TRP A 62 -33.30 3.22 6.02
C TRP A 62 -34.71 3.69 5.66
N ASN A 63 -35.29 3.01 4.67
CA ASN A 63 -36.72 3.02 4.31
C ASN A 63 -37.44 2.01 5.20
#